data_AF-A0A1J5J9M7-F1
#
_entry.id   AF-A0A1J5J9M7-F1
#
_cell.length_a   1.000
_cell.length_b   1.000
_cell.length_c   1.000
_cell.angle_alpha   90.00
_cell.angle_beta   90.00
_cell.angle_gamma   90.00
#
_symmetry.space_group_name_H-M   'P 1'
#
loop_
_entity.id
_entity.type
_entity.pdbx_description
1 polymer ?
#
loop_
_entity_poly.entity_id
_entity_poly.type
_entity_poly.pdbx_seq_one_letter_code
_entity_poly.pdbx_strand_id
1 'polypeptide(L)'
;MTRDLRVVDRLIAETDANLRRGYGLQDVTVFHDVWTLCPGFPSGSIAGEPAPAPVPQMCWDSQPVTYQKPVAIDLAAENAKLSGLLTKRKELAAAAAPMIAQCQAQYPE
;
A
#
# COMPACT_ATOMS: atom_id res chain seq x y z
N MET A 1 -3.36 21.88 -5.42
CA MET A 1 -2.97 21.08 -4.23
C MET A 1 -1.71 20.29 -4.56
N THR A 2 -0.68 20.38 -3.73
CA THR A 2 0.61 19.70 -3.99
C THR A 2 0.56 18.22 -3.59
N ARG A 3 1.48 17.41 -4.14
CA ARG A 3 1.61 15.97 -3.81
C ARG A 3 1.90 15.77 -2.32
N ASP A 4 2.76 16.61 -1.75
CA ASP A 4 3.19 16.50 -0.35
C ASP A 4 2.04 16.78 0.62
N LEU A 5 1.19 17.76 0.31
CA LEU A 5 0.02 18.04 1.14
C LEU A 5 -0.95 16.85 1.18
N ARG A 6 -1.15 16.16 0.04
CA ARG A 6 -1.98 14.93 -0.03
C ARG A 6 -1.41 13.79 0.81
N VAL A 7 -0.08 13.64 0.80
CA VAL A 7 0.59 12.60 1.60
C VAL A 7 0.43 12.90 3.08
N VAL A 8 0.70 14.14 3.51
CA VAL A 8 0.56 14.54 4.92
C VAL A 8 -0.89 14.41 5.39
N ASP A 9 -1.87 14.83 4.59
CA ASP A 9 -3.29 14.69 4.92
C ASP A 9 -3.69 13.21 5.12
N ARG A 10 -3.17 12.31 4.28
CA ARG A 10 -3.41 10.87 4.42
C ARG A 10 -2.80 10.32 5.71
N LEU A 11 -1.55 10.70 6.01
CA LEU A 11 -0.87 10.26 7.24
C LEU A 11 -1.58 10.77 8.50
N ILE A 12 -2.13 11.99 8.47
CA ILE A 12 -2.94 12.54 9.56
C ILE A 12 -4.20 11.69 9.77
N ALA A 13 -4.93 11.39 8.69
CA ALA A 13 -6.15 10.59 8.77
C ALA A 13 -5.88 9.17 9.30
N GLU A 14 -4.77 8.56 8.88
CA GLU A 14 -4.35 7.24 9.37
C GLU A 14 -3.99 7.26 10.87
N THR A 15 -3.19 8.25 11.28
CA THR A 15 -2.76 8.45 12.67
C THR A 15 -3.97 8.71 13.59
N ASP A 16 -4.90 9.58 13.16
CA ASP A 16 -6.14 9.86 13.89
C ASP A 16 -7.02 8.61 14.00
N ALA A 17 -7.11 7.80 12.94
CA ALA A 17 -7.85 6.55 12.97
C ALA A 17 -7.22 5.51 13.91
N ASN A 18 -5.88 5.43 13.96
CA ASN A 18 -5.15 4.57 14.90
C ASN A 18 -5.42 5.00 16.35
N LEU A 19 -5.37 6.30 16.64
CA LEU A 19 -5.66 6.86 17.97
C LEU A 19 -7.10 6.59 18.41
N ARG A 20 -8.08 6.77 17.51
CA ARG A 20 -9.50 6.46 17.80
C ARG A 20 -9.75 4.98 18.10
N ARG A 21 -9.02 4.08 17.46
CA ARG A 21 -9.09 2.63 17.71
C ARG A 21 -8.34 2.22 18.98
N GLY A 22 -7.29 2.95 19.35
CA GLY A 22 -6.37 2.58 20.43
C GLY A 22 -5.32 1.53 20.01
N TYR A 23 -5.26 1.17 18.73
CA TYR A 23 -4.30 0.23 18.16
C TYR A 23 -4.00 0.57 16.70
N GLY A 24 -2.82 0.16 16.23
CA GLY A 24 -2.42 0.28 14.83
C GLY A 24 -2.89 -0.93 14.01
N LEU A 25 -2.93 -0.78 12.70
CA LEU A 25 -3.13 -1.90 11.76
C LEU A 25 -1.82 -2.18 11.03
N GLN A 26 -1.43 -3.45 10.98
CA GLN A 26 -0.28 -3.90 10.22
C GLN A 26 -0.74 -4.91 9.17
N ASP A 27 -0.34 -4.69 7.92
CA ASP A 27 -0.51 -5.66 6.86
C ASP A 27 0.46 -6.83 7.09
N VAL A 28 -0.10 -8.04 7.17
CA VAL A 28 0.66 -9.29 7.31
C VAL A 28 0.35 -10.14 6.10
N THR A 29 1.39 -10.51 5.36
CA THR A 29 1.30 -11.46 4.26
C THR A 29 1.66 -12.86 4.77
N VAL A 30 0.73 -13.79 4.60
CA VAL A 30 0.95 -15.22 4.86
C VAL A 30 0.79 -16.00 3.56
N PHE A 31 1.43 -17.15 3.47
CA PHE A 31 1.30 -18.03 2.31
C PHE A 31 0.33 -19.16 2.64
N HIS A 32 -0.60 -19.41 1.74
CA HIS A 32 -1.49 -20.56 1.81
C HIS A 32 -1.33 -21.42 0.56
N ASP A 33 -1.29 -22.74 0.76
CA ASP A 33 -1.29 -23.67 -0.35
C ASP A 33 -2.71 -23.81 -0.87
N VAL A 34 -2.92 -23.43 -2.12
CA VAL A 34 -4.19 -23.62 -2.83
C VAL A 34 -4.03 -24.73 -3.86
N TRP A 35 -5.04 -25.59 -3.95
CA TRP A 35 -5.11 -26.61 -4.97
C TRP A 35 -5.67 -25.98 -6.25
N THR A 36 -4.81 -25.74 -7.25
CA THR A 36 -5.17 -24.99 -8.46
C THR A 36 -4.60 -25.64 -9.73
N LEU A 37 -5.03 -25.15 -10.89
CA LEU A 37 -4.51 -25.53 -12.20
C LEU A 37 -3.21 -24.78 -12.49
N CYS A 38 -2.13 -25.51 -12.65
CA CYS A 38 -0.78 -25.01 -12.93
C CYS A 38 -0.30 -25.51 -14.29
N PRO A 39 0.56 -24.77 -15.01
CA PRO A 39 1.20 -25.27 -16.22
C PRO A 39 2.16 -26.42 -15.88
N GLY A 40 1.84 -27.59 -16.42
CA GLY A 40 2.61 -28.81 -16.26
C GLY A 40 3.52 -29.08 -17.43
N PHE A 41 4.80 -29.36 -17.19
CA PHE A 41 5.71 -29.77 -18.25
C PHE A 41 5.76 -31.30 -18.35
N PRO A 42 5.39 -31.89 -19.49
CA PRO A 42 5.49 -33.33 -19.68
C PRO A 42 6.95 -33.79 -19.54
N SER A 43 7.19 -34.83 -18.74
CA SER A 43 8.51 -35.48 -18.69
C SER A 43 8.70 -36.33 -19.94
N GLY A 44 9.57 -35.92 -20.86
CA GLY A 44 9.82 -36.68 -22.10
C GLY A 44 10.53 -35.93 -23.21
N SER A 45 11.35 -34.91 -22.91
CA SER A 45 12.13 -34.23 -23.94
C SER A 45 13.16 -35.20 -24.55
N ILE A 46 12.98 -35.57 -25.81
CA ILE A 46 13.99 -36.25 -26.60
C ILE A 46 14.99 -35.20 -27.10
N ALA A 47 16.29 -35.45 -26.95
CA ALA A 47 17.32 -34.53 -27.42
C ALA A 47 17.21 -34.33 -28.94
N GLY A 48 16.94 -33.09 -29.37
CA GLY A 48 16.74 -32.74 -30.79
C GLY A 48 15.28 -32.47 -31.18
N GLU A 49 14.31 -32.71 -30.30
CA GLU A 49 12.90 -32.37 -30.54
C GLU A 49 12.46 -31.12 -29.76
N PRO A 50 11.48 -30.35 -30.27
CA PRO A 50 10.89 -29.23 -29.53
C PRO A 50 10.31 -29.72 -28.19
N ALA A 51 10.52 -28.96 -27.12
CA ALA A 51 9.91 -29.27 -25.83
C ALA A 51 8.38 -29.32 -25.97
N PRO A 52 7.71 -30.33 -25.39
CA PRO A 52 6.26 -30.43 -25.47
C PRO A 52 5.59 -29.24 -24.80
N ALA A 53 4.44 -28.82 -25.34
CA ALA A 53 3.67 -27.70 -24.81
C ALA A 53 3.23 -27.99 -23.35
N PRO A 54 3.19 -26.97 -22.48
CA PRO A 54 2.70 -27.16 -21.12
C PRO A 54 1.23 -27.58 -21.14
N VAL A 55 0.91 -28.65 -20.41
CA VAL A 55 -0.46 -29.13 -20.21
C VAL A 55 -0.94 -28.75 -18.81
N PRO A 56 -2.16 -28.22 -18.64
CA PRO A 56 -2.66 -27.88 -17.31
C PRO A 56 -2.73 -29.13 -16.41
N GLN A 57 -2.15 -29.06 -15.21
CA GLN A 57 -2.23 -30.11 -14.19
C GLN A 57 -2.55 -29.50 -12.83
N MET A 58 -3.20 -30.27 -11.96
CA MET A 58 -3.47 -29.81 -10.60
C MET A 58 -2.18 -29.81 -9.77
N CYS A 59 -1.87 -28.70 -9.13
CA CYS A 59 -0.72 -28.56 -8.24
C CYS A 59 -1.08 -27.75 -6.99
N TRP A 60 -0.30 -27.94 -5.92
CA TRP A 60 -0.31 -27.05 -4.77
C TRP A 60 0.48 -25.80 -5.13
N ASP A 61 -0.18 -24.67 -5.11
CA ASP A 61 0.43 -23.38 -5.40
C ASP A 61 0.39 -22.50 -4.15
N SER A 62 1.53 -21.94 -3.79
CA SER A 62 1.70 -21.14 -2.58
C SER A 62 1.36 -19.69 -2.89
N GLN A 63 0.14 -19.28 -2.56
CA GLN A 63 -0.37 -17.95 -2.87
C GLN A 63 -0.20 -16.99 -1.67
N PRO A 64 0.18 -15.72 -1.88
CA PRO A 64 0.26 -14.74 -0.80
C PRO A 64 -1.13 -14.18 -0.47
N VAL A 65 -1.53 -14.24 0.80
CA VAL A 65 -2.72 -13.59 1.34
C VAL A 65 -2.30 -12.51 2.31
N THR A 66 -2.68 -11.27 2.02
CA THR A 66 -2.44 -10.13 2.92
C THR A 66 -3.71 -9.82 3.72
N TYR A 67 -3.58 -9.78 5.04
CA TYR A 67 -4.65 -9.35 5.94
C TYR A 67 -4.14 -8.34 6.96
N GLN A 68 -5.06 -7.52 7.49
CA GLN A 68 -4.75 -6.53 8.51
C GLN A 68 -4.87 -7.11 9.91
N LYS A 69 -3.77 -7.04 10.67
CA LYS A 69 -3.70 -7.47 12.06
C LYS A 69 -3.63 -6.25 12.98
N PRO A 70 -4.41 -6.21 14.08
CA PRO A 70 -4.24 -5.18 15.10
C PRO A 70 -2.91 -5.35 15.82
N VAL A 71 -2.20 -4.25 16.01
CA VAL A 71 -0.90 -4.21 16.71
C VAL A 71 -0.92 -3.14 17.80
N ALA A 72 -0.25 -3.44 18.91
CA ALA A 72 -0.06 -2.48 19.99
C ALA A 72 0.81 -1.32 19.50
N ILE A 73 0.41 -0.10 19.85
CA ILE A 73 1.14 1.13 19.55
C ILE A 73 1.29 1.95 20.83
N ASP A 74 2.29 2.81 20.86
CA ASP A 74 2.40 3.83 21.89
C ASP A 74 1.50 5.02 21.53
N LEU A 75 0.41 5.19 22.29
CA LEU A 75 -0.58 6.25 22.08
C LEU A 75 0.00 7.65 22.33
N ALA A 76 0.97 7.79 23.24
CA ALA A 76 1.61 9.09 23.50
C ALA A 76 2.51 9.47 22.32
N ALA A 77 3.30 8.52 21.82
CA ALA A 77 4.12 8.73 20.62
C ALA A 77 3.26 9.04 19.39
N GLU A 78 2.12 8.36 19.24
CA GLU A 78 1.21 8.58 18.10
C GLU A 78 0.51 9.96 18.17
N ASN A 79 0.16 10.45 19.37
CA ASN A 79 -0.33 11.82 19.56
C ASN A 79 0.74 12.88 19.24
N ALA A 80 1.99 12.63 19.64
CA ALA A 80 3.11 13.50 19.30
C ALA A 80 3.34 13.54 17.78
N LYS A 81 3.26 12.38 17.11
CA LYS A 81 3.33 12.28 15.64
C LYS A 81 2.20 13.07 14.98
N LEU A 82 0.95 12.92 15.44
CA LEU A 82 -0.20 13.68 14.91
C LEU A 82 0.03 15.19 14.99
N SER A 83 0.51 15.66 16.15
CA SER A 83 0.80 17.08 16.37
C SER A 83 1.88 17.59 15.41
N GLY A 84 2.95 16.81 15.20
CA GLY A 84 3.99 17.13 14.22
C GLY A 84 3.46 17.19 12.78
N LEU A 85 2.62 16.22 12.39
CA LEU A 85 2.01 16.19 11.06
C LEU A 85 1.07 17.38 10.82
N LEU A 86 0.29 17.78 11.82
CA LEU A 86 -0.60 18.95 11.75
C LEU A 86 0.20 20.25 11.57
N THR A 87 1.32 20.40 12.29
CA THR A 87 2.24 21.53 12.09
C THR A 87 2.82 21.51 10.67
N LYS A 88 3.28 20.35 10.21
CA LYS A 88 3.85 20.22 8.86
C LYS A 88 2.84 20.54 7.77
N ARG A 89 1.60 20.10 7.93
CA ARG A 89 0.49 20.42 7.03
C ARG A 89 0.29 21.94 6.92
N LYS A 90 0.32 22.66 8.03
CA LYS A 90 0.18 24.14 8.03
C LYS A 90 1.32 24.81 7.26
N GLU A 91 2.56 24.39 7.49
CA GLU A 91 3.72 24.89 6.74
C GLU A 91 3.60 24.64 5.23
N LEU A 92 3.25 23.41 4.84
CA LEU A 92 3.09 23.04 3.43
C LEU A 92 1.93 23.77 2.77
N ALA A 93 0.82 23.96 3.49
CA ALA A 93 -0.31 24.74 3.01
C ALA A 93 0.07 26.21 2.78
N ALA A 94 0.81 26.81 3.70
CA ALA A 94 1.32 28.17 3.56
C ALA A 94 2.30 28.31 2.39
N ALA A 95 3.20 27.34 2.20
CA ALA A 95 4.14 27.32 1.08
C ALA A 95 3.44 27.08 -0.28
N ALA A 96 2.36 26.31 -0.30
CA ALA A 96 1.60 26.00 -1.51
C ALA A 96 0.60 27.11 -1.92
N ALA A 97 0.19 27.98 -0.98
CA ALA A 97 -0.74 29.08 -1.23
C ALA A 97 -0.35 29.99 -2.43
N PRO A 98 0.90 30.48 -2.56
CA PRO A 98 1.27 31.33 -3.70
C PRO A 98 1.22 30.60 -5.05
N MET A 99 1.56 29.31 -5.10
CA MET A 99 1.48 28.53 -6.35
C MET A 99 0.03 28.31 -6.79
N ILE A 100 -0.88 28.07 -5.84
CA ILE A 100 -2.31 27.92 -6.13
C ILE A 100 -2.91 29.26 -6.60
N ALA A 101 -2.54 30.38 -5.96
CA ALA A 101 -2.99 31.71 -6.36
C ALA A 101 -2.49 32.09 -7.77
N GLN A 102 -1.26 31.73 -8.14
CA GLN A 102 -0.75 31.92 -9.50
C GLN A 102 -1.49 31.08 -10.54
N CYS A 103 -1.82 29.82 -10.24
CA CYS A 103 -2.63 29.00 -11.14
C CYS A 103 -4.05 29.57 -11.33
N GLN A 104 -4.68 30.08 -10.26
CA GLN A 104 -6.00 30.72 -10.35
C GLN A 104 -5.97 32.04 -11.13
N ALA A 105 -4.88 32.81 -11.04
CA ALA A 105 -4.71 34.04 -11.79
C ALA A 105 -4.39 33.81 -13.28
N GLN A 106 -3.73 32.70 -13.62
CA GLN A 106 -3.43 32.32 -15.02
C GLN A 106 -4.60 31.64 -15.73
N TYR A 107 -5.53 31.04 -14.98
CA TYR A 107 -6.74 30.40 -15.51
C TYR A 107 -7.99 30.96 -14.81
N PRO A 108 -8.35 32.23 -15.07
CA PRO A 108 -9.68 32.70 -14.74
C PRO A 108 -10.66 32.03 -15.71
N GLU A 109 -11.64 31.30 -15.18
CA GLU A 109 -12.86 31.01 -15.94
C GLU A 109 -13.71 32.28 -16.10
#